data_AF-A0A0J7MUT0-F1
#
_entry.id   AF-A0A0J7MUT0-F1
#
_cell.length_a   1.000
_cell.length_b   1.000
_cell.length_c   1.000
_cell.angle_alpha   90.00
_cell.angle_beta   90.00
_cell.angle_gamma   90.00
#
_symmetry.space_group_name_H-M   'P 1'
#
loop_
_entity.id
_entity.type
_entity.pdbx_description
1 polymer ?
#
loop_
_entity_poly.entity_id
_entity_poly.type
_entity_poly.pdbx_seq_one_letter_code
_entity_poly.pdbx_strand_id
1 'polypeptide(L)'
;MLRENASSQEKKKFLQEAELMSHLRHKHVLRLLGICLDADLPLLILELMEVGDLLKYLRGSQTFQPSDPHVLRLQDLLAMCEDVARGCCYLEKMHFVHRDLACRNCLVSARNRENRIVKIGDFGLARDIYKDDYYRMKGKGGLLPVRWMAPESLKYRTFTSQSDVWAFGVLIWEVTSLVDAALLECGGR
;
A
#
# COMPACT_ATOMS: atom_id res chain seq x y z
N MET A 1 -12.61 6.14 0.10
CA MET A 1 -13.54 6.79 1.07
C MET A 1 -14.96 6.53 0.62
N LEU A 2 -15.94 6.53 1.53
CA LEU A 2 -17.35 6.53 1.16
C LEU A 2 -17.69 7.83 0.42
N ARG A 3 -18.45 7.73 -0.67
CA ARG A 3 -18.99 8.89 -1.38
C ARG A 3 -20.24 9.39 -0.66
N GLU A 4 -20.59 10.66 -0.83
CA GLU A 4 -21.79 11.28 -0.23
C GLU A 4 -23.10 10.52 -0.54
N ASN A 5 -23.16 9.89 -1.70
CA ASN A 5 -24.29 9.08 -2.16
C ASN A 5 -24.09 7.56 -2.00
N ALA A 6 -23.17 7.14 -1.10
CA ALA A 6 -22.91 5.72 -0.87
C ALA A 6 -24.18 4.99 -0.40
N SER A 7 -24.51 3.90 -1.08
CA SER A 7 -25.62 3.03 -0.75
C SER A 7 -25.45 2.38 0.63
N SER A 8 -26.55 1.94 1.24
CA SER A 8 -26.51 1.20 2.51
C SER A 8 -25.60 -0.04 2.44
N GLN A 9 -25.50 -0.67 1.26
CA GLN A 9 -24.62 -1.80 1.03
C GLN A 9 -23.13 -1.42 1.03
N GLU A 10 -22.77 -0.26 0.46
CA GLU A 10 -21.40 0.26 0.50
C GLU A 10 -21.01 0.67 1.92
N LYS A 11 -21.91 1.31 2.67
CA LYS A 11 -21.71 1.63 4.09
C LYS A 11 -21.48 0.36 4.92
N LYS A 12 -22.27 -0.70 4.68
CA LYS A 12 -22.09 -1.99 5.36
C LYS A 12 -20.73 -2.63 5.07
N LYS A 13 -20.30 -2.64 3.80
CA LYS A 13 -18.98 -3.17 3.42
C LYS A 13 -17.84 -2.38 4.07
N PHE A 14 -17.96 -1.07 4.10
CA PHE A 14 -16.98 -0.20 4.75
C PHE A 14 -16.82 -0.51 6.25
N LEU A 15 -17.93 -0.71 6.97
CA LEU A 15 -17.87 -1.09 8.38
C LEU A 15 -17.33 -2.50 8.60
N GLN A 16 -17.63 -3.46 7.70
CA GLN A 16 -17.05 -4.81 7.75
C GLN A 16 -15.53 -4.79 7.52
N GLU A 17 -15.05 -3.97 6.59
CA GLU A 17 -13.61 -3.76 6.37
C GLU A 17 -12.97 -3.13 7.62
N ALA A 18 -13.61 -2.13 8.22
CA ALA A 18 -13.14 -1.50 9.45
C ALA A 18 -13.07 -2.47 10.64
N GLU A 19 -14.06 -3.35 10.78
CA GLU A 19 -14.08 -4.40 11.79
C GLU A 19 -12.90 -5.36 11.63
N LEU A 20 -12.64 -5.85 10.40
CA LEU A 20 -11.48 -6.69 10.12
C LEU A 20 -10.16 -5.96 10.45
N MET A 21 -10.03 -4.70 10.02
CA MET A 21 -8.88 -3.87 10.30
C MET A 21 -8.64 -3.65 11.80
N SER A 22 -9.69 -3.55 12.61
CA SER A 22 -9.59 -3.30 14.06
C SER A 22 -8.83 -4.40 14.82
N HIS A 23 -8.77 -5.61 14.25
CA HIS A 23 -8.07 -6.76 14.80
C HIS A 23 -6.59 -6.83 14.37
N LEU A 24 -6.18 -6.03 13.38
CA LEU A 24 -4.81 -6.04 12.87
C LEU A 24 -3.92 -5.11 13.72
N ARG A 25 -2.87 -5.68 14.32
CA ARG A 25 -1.89 -4.98 15.15
C ARG A 25 -0.49 -5.44 14.85
N HIS A 26 0.22 -4.67 14.03
CA HIS A 26 1.61 -4.95 13.66
C HIS A 26 2.36 -3.67 13.32
N LYS A 27 3.69 -3.65 13.52
CA LYS A 27 4.52 -2.47 13.25
C LYS A 27 4.43 -2.00 11.79
N HIS A 28 4.27 -2.94 10.86
CA HIS A 28 4.27 -2.72 9.42
C HIS A 28 2.89 -2.88 8.75
N VAL A 29 1.81 -2.80 9.53
CA VAL A 29 0.43 -2.75 9.03
C VAL A 29 -0.24 -1.52 9.62
N LEU A 30 -0.93 -0.75 8.77
CA LEU A 30 -1.55 0.50 9.16
C LEU A 30 -2.64 0.28 10.21
N ARG A 31 -2.54 1.00 11.32
CA ARG A 31 -3.44 0.86 12.46
C ARG A 31 -4.70 1.69 12.30
N LEU A 32 -5.86 1.03 12.47
CA LEU A 32 -7.12 1.68 12.77
C LEU A 32 -7.14 2.11 14.24
N LEU A 33 -7.31 3.40 14.48
CA LEU A 33 -7.42 4.01 15.81
C LEU A 33 -8.87 4.06 16.28
N GLY A 34 -9.81 4.25 15.36
CA GLY A 34 -11.24 4.30 15.68
C GLY A 34 -12.12 4.49 14.47
N ILE A 35 -13.43 4.45 14.70
CA ILE A 35 -14.47 4.70 13.71
C ILE A 35 -15.37 5.82 14.26
N CYS A 36 -15.64 6.86 13.48
CA CYS A 36 -16.62 7.88 13.82
C CYS A 36 -17.94 7.58 13.09
N LEU A 37 -19.02 7.42 13.84
CA LEU A 37 -20.36 7.14 13.32
C LEU A 37 -21.31 8.35 13.43
N ASP A 38 -20.92 9.40 14.15
CA ASP A 38 -21.74 10.58 14.42
C ASP A 38 -21.78 11.57 13.23
N ALA A 39 -20.94 11.37 12.22
CA ALA A 39 -20.96 12.15 10.99
C ALA A 39 -21.99 11.59 9.97
N ASP A 40 -22.38 12.40 8.98
CA ASP A 40 -23.32 11.99 7.91
C ASP A 40 -22.87 10.71 7.16
N LEU A 41 -21.55 10.45 7.16
CA LEU A 41 -20.93 9.22 6.67
C LEU A 41 -19.96 8.65 7.72
N PRO A 42 -19.88 7.31 7.87
CA PRO A 42 -18.85 6.69 8.69
C PRO A 42 -17.44 7.08 8.26
N LEU A 43 -16.60 7.46 9.23
CA LEU A 43 -15.19 7.82 9.01
C LEU A 43 -14.26 6.84 9.71
N LEU A 44 -13.11 6.53 9.10
CA LEU A 44 -12.02 5.80 9.75
C LEU A 44 -10.98 6.78 10.26
N ILE A 45 -10.57 6.59 11.51
CA ILE A 45 -9.45 7.31 12.11
C ILE A 45 -8.25 6.36 12.07
N LEU A 46 -7.28 6.67 11.23
CA LEU A 46 -6.06 5.87 11.03
C LEU A 46 -4.87 6.59 11.67
N GLU A 47 -3.80 5.85 11.97
CA GLU A 47 -2.54 6.49 12.34
C GLU A 47 -1.99 7.35 11.19
N LEU A 48 -1.35 8.48 11.55
CA LEU A 48 -0.79 9.41 10.58
C LEU A 48 0.52 8.87 10.02
N MET A 49 0.62 8.85 8.69
CA MET A 49 1.83 8.52 7.94
C MET A 49 2.27 9.79 7.21
N GLU A 50 3.14 10.59 7.83
CA GLU A 50 3.37 12.00 7.46
C GLU A 50 3.81 12.21 6.02
N VAL A 51 4.50 11.22 5.44
CA VAL A 51 5.06 11.33 4.08
C VAL A 51 4.03 10.93 3.02
N GLY A 52 3.01 10.17 3.38
CA GLY A 52 2.02 9.62 2.45
C GLY A 52 2.47 8.32 1.79
N ASP A 53 2.02 8.08 0.56
CA ASP A 53 2.21 6.80 -0.12
C ASP A 53 3.63 6.58 -0.66
N LEU A 54 4.07 5.32 -0.61
CA LEU A 54 5.43 4.89 -0.96
C LEU A 54 5.72 5.15 -2.45
N LEU A 55 4.74 5.01 -3.34
CA LEU A 55 4.91 5.27 -4.77
C LEU A 55 5.32 6.73 -5.03
N LYS A 56 4.59 7.70 -4.46
CA LYS A 56 4.95 9.12 -4.56
C LYS A 56 6.26 9.44 -3.86
N TYR A 57 6.52 8.82 -2.70
CA TYR A 57 7.77 9.01 -1.99
C TYR A 57 8.98 8.59 -2.82
N LEU A 58 8.93 7.42 -3.48
CA LEU A 58 9.99 6.93 -4.35
C LEU A 58 10.19 7.84 -5.58
N ARG A 59 9.11 8.21 -6.27
CA ARG A 59 9.19 9.12 -7.44
C ARG A 59 9.75 10.49 -7.07
N GLY A 60 9.34 11.02 -5.92
CA GLY A 60 9.86 12.29 -5.40
C GLY A 60 11.34 12.24 -5.03
N SER A 61 11.93 11.05 -4.83
CA SER A 61 13.35 10.94 -4.53
C SER A 61 14.26 11.20 -5.74
N GLN A 62 13.74 11.07 -6.96
CA GLN A 62 14.49 11.30 -8.20
C GLN A 62 14.86 12.77 -8.41
N THR A 63 14.19 13.71 -7.75
CA THR A 63 14.49 15.14 -7.88
C THR A 63 15.66 15.59 -7.01
N PHE A 64 16.17 14.72 -6.15
CA PHE A 64 17.26 15.06 -5.24
C PHE A 64 18.61 14.99 -5.94
N GLN A 65 19.46 15.96 -5.62
CA GLN A 65 20.87 15.91 -6.01
C GLN A 65 21.60 14.84 -5.18
N PRO A 66 22.68 14.22 -5.68
CA PRO A 66 23.41 13.16 -4.95
C PRO A 66 23.87 13.54 -3.54
N SER A 67 24.06 14.83 -3.26
CA SER A 67 24.47 15.36 -1.95
C SER A 67 23.32 15.60 -0.97
N ASP A 68 22.05 15.44 -1.40
CA ASP A 68 20.90 15.70 -0.55
C ASP A 68 20.78 14.61 0.54
N PRO A 69 20.60 14.98 1.82
CA PRO A 69 20.49 14.02 2.92
C PRO A 69 19.28 13.08 2.79
N HIS A 70 18.33 13.37 1.91
CA HIS A 70 17.14 12.56 1.64
C HIS A 70 17.27 11.65 0.42
N VAL A 71 18.42 11.63 -0.27
CA VAL A 71 18.70 10.64 -1.33
C VAL A 71 18.58 9.24 -0.77
N LEU A 72 17.79 8.41 -1.46
CA LEU A 72 17.59 7.01 -1.11
C LEU A 72 18.77 6.18 -1.61
N ARG A 73 19.34 5.37 -0.71
CA ARG A 73 20.39 4.40 -1.02
C ARG A 73 19.78 3.01 -1.17
N LEU A 74 20.53 2.08 -1.76
CA LEU A 74 20.10 0.69 -1.86
C LEU A 74 19.67 0.09 -0.52
N GLN A 75 20.38 0.39 0.57
CA GLN A 75 20.00 -0.11 1.89
C GLN A 75 18.65 0.45 2.37
N ASP A 76 18.29 1.66 1.96
CA ASP A 76 16.97 2.24 2.27
C ASP A 76 15.86 1.49 1.54
N LEU A 77 16.08 1.18 0.26
CA LEU A 77 15.14 0.43 -0.57
C LEU A 77 14.93 -0.99 -0.01
N LEU A 78 16.01 -1.67 0.37
CA LEU A 78 15.94 -2.99 1.00
C LEU A 78 15.21 -2.95 2.34
N ALA A 79 15.44 -1.93 3.17
CA ALA A 79 14.72 -1.76 4.42
C ALA A 79 13.21 -1.52 4.21
N MET A 80 12.82 -0.75 3.19
CA MET A 80 11.40 -0.57 2.84
C MET A 80 10.75 -1.89 2.39
N CYS A 81 11.46 -2.69 1.57
CA CYS A 81 10.98 -4.02 1.16
C CYS A 81 10.87 -4.96 2.37
N GLU A 82 11.82 -4.93 3.29
CA GLU A 82 11.80 -5.74 4.52
C GLU A 82 10.60 -5.39 5.40
N ASP A 83 10.33 -4.10 5.61
CA ASP A 83 9.17 -3.61 6.35
C ASP A 83 7.87 -4.19 5.76
N VAL A 84 7.69 -4.08 4.44
CA VAL A 84 6.52 -4.64 3.74
C VAL A 84 6.47 -6.16 3.86
N ALA A 85 7.59 -6.87 3.72
CA ALA A 85 7.64 -8.33 3.87
C ALA A 85 7.18 -8.76 5.27
N ARG A 86 7.66 -8.09 6.32
CA ARG A 86 7.23 -8.34 7.71
C ARG A 86 5.73 -8.11 7.88
N GLY A 87 5.19 -7.06 7.24
CA GLY A 87 3.75 -6.82 7.17
C GLY A 87 2.99 -7.97 6.51
N CYS A 88 3.47 -8.46 5.36
CA CYS A 88 2.86 -9.57 4.63
C CYS A 88 2.85 -10.86 5.45
N CYS A 89 3.97 -11.21 6.10
CA CYS A 89 4.04 -12.38 6.98
C CYS A 89 3.05 -12.29 8.14
N TYR A 90 2.80 -11.10 8.68
CA TYR A 90 1.79 -10.90 9.71
C TYR A 90 0.38 -11.09 9.15
N LEU A 91 0.05 -10.49 8.00
CA LEU A 91 -1.27 -10.64 7.36
C LEU A 91 -1.58 -12.10 7.04
N GLU A 92 -0.61 -12.85 6.52
CA GLU A 92 -0.74 -14.28 6.26
C GLU A 92 -1.09 -15.06 7.54
N LYS A 93 -0.39 -14.81 8.66
CA LYS A 93 -0.67 -15.44 9.96
C LYS A 93 -2.07 -15.12 10.48
N MET A 94 -2.60 -13.95 10.12
CA MET A 94 -3.98 -13.54 10.44
C MET A 94 -5.01 -14.07 9.43
N HIS A 95 -4.59 -14.92 8.48
CA HIS A 95 -5.42 -15.40 7.36
C HIS A 95 -6.05 -14.26 6.55
N PHE A 96 -5.33 -13.14 6.46
CA PHE A 96 -5.76 -11.94 5.78
C PHE A 96 -5.07 -11.85 4.41
N VAL A 97 -5.87 -11.85 3.34
CA VAL A 97 -5.38 -11.70 1.96
C VAL A 97 -5.65 -10.29 1.48
N HIS A 98 -4.59 -9.56 1.13
CA HIS A 98 -4.62 -8.13 0.77
C HIS A 98 -5.25 -7.87 -0.60
N ARG A 99 -4.91 -8.67 -1.62
CA ARG A 99 -5.45 -8.62 -3.01
C ARG A 99 -5.07 -7.41 -3.86
N ASP A 100 -4.54 -6.36 -3.25
CA ASP A 100 -4.12 -5.12 -3.93
C ASP A 100 -2.80 -4.60 -3.36
N LEU A 101 -1.85 -5.49 -3.11
CA LEU A 101 -0.54 -5.10 -2.59
C LEU A 101 0.28 -4.41 -3.68
N ALA A 102 0.67 -3.16 -3.45
CA ALA A 102 1.44 -2.32 -4.37
C ALA A 102 2.07 -1.13 -3.61
N CYS A 103 3.06 -0.45 -4.19
CA CYS A 103 3.67 0.73 -3.57
C CYS A 103 2.65 1.85 -3.27
N ARG A 104 1.64 2.06 -4.12
CA ARG A 104 0.58 3.07 -3.89
C ARG A 104 -0.26 2.79 -2.63
N ASN A 105 -0.28 1.54 -2.17
CA ASN A 105 -1.02 1.09 -1.00
C ASN A 105 -0.10 0.88 0.22
N CYS A 106 1.17 1.23 0.13
CA CYS A 106 2.07 1.29 1.29
C CYS A 106 2.27 2.76 1.69
N LEU A 107 2.36 3.03 2.98
CA LEU A 107 2.51 4.39 3.53
C LEU A 107 3.84 4.52 4.29
N VAL A 108 4.41 5.72 4.26
CA VAL A 108 5.72 6.04 4.84
C VAL A 108 5.57 7.00 6.02
N SER A 109 6.13 6.64 7.18
CA SER A 109 5.92 7.40 8.43
C SER A 109 6.69 8.72 8.46
N ALA A 110 7.94 8.73 8.00
CA ALA A 110 8.86 9.86 8.12
C ALA A 110 9.89 9.86 6.97
N ARG A 111 10.41 11.04 6.61
CA ARG A 111 11.48 11.17 5.61
C ARG A 111 12.85 10.80 6.16
N ASN A 112 13.08 11.04 7.45
CA ASN A 112 14.34 10.74 8.12
C ASN A 112 14.54 9.21 8.16
N ARG A 113 15.66 8.76 7.61
CA ARG A 113 16.10 7.36 7.55
C ARG A 113 16.00 6.63 8.89
N GLU A 114 16.37 7.27 10.00
CA GLU A 114 16.42 6.63 11.32
C GLU A 114 15.02 6.27 11.87
N ASN A 115 14.00 7.03 11.48
CA ASN A 115 12.62 6.90 11.97
C ASN A 115 11.63 6.46 10.89
N ARG A 116 12.11 6.20 9.67
CA ARG A 116 11.27 5.82 8.54
C ARG A 116 10.81 4.37 8.70
N ILE A 117 9.49 4.19 8.70
CA ILE A 117 8.81 2.91 8.72
C ILE A 117 7.84 2.89 7.56
N VAL A 118 7.84 1.79 6.81
CA VAL A 118 6.80 1.50 5.81
C VAL A 118 5.74 0.61 6.44
N LYS A 119 4.48 0.96 6.19
CA LYS A 119 3.33 0.15 6.60
C LYS A 119 2.47 -0.18 5.40
N ILE A 120 2.05 -1.43 5.31
CA ILE A 120 1.01 -1.84 4.38
C ILE A 120 -0.27 -1.16 4.81
N GLY A 121 -0.86 -0.42 3.89
CA GLY A 121 -2.14 0.25 4.05
C GLY A 121 -3.09 -0.10 2.92
N ASP A 122 -4.12 0.71 2.86
CA ASP A 122 -5.21 0.71 1.89
C ASP A 122 -6.01 -0.59 1.65
N PHE A 123 -7.24 -0.58 2.19
CA PHE A 123 -8.29 -1.56 1.95
C PHE A 123 -9.34 -1.08 0.91
N GLY A 124 -9.14 0.06 0.22
CA GLY A 124 -10.06 0.51 -0.86
C GLY A 124 -10.25 2.03 -1.04
N LEU A 125 -9.37 2.86 -0.51
CA LEU A 125 -9.42 4.31 -0.42
C LEU A 125 -8.70 5.04 -1.57
N ALA A 126 -7.64 4.48 -2.18
CA ALA A 126 -6.80 5.15 -3.18
C ALA A 126 -7.25 4.97 -4.63
N ARG A 127 -8.30 4.17 -4.89
CA ARG A 127 -8.74 3.78 -6.25
C ARG A 127 -9.12 4.95 -7.16
N ASP A 128 -9.56 6.08 -6.61
CA ASP A 128 -9.93 7.25 -7.40
C ASP A 128 -8.73 8.12 -7.83
N ILE A 129 -7.58 8.03 -7.14
CA ILE A 129 -6.34 8.77 -7.46
C ILE A 129 -5.52 8.03 -8.52
N TYR A 130 -5.50 6.69 -8.45
CA TYR A 130 -4.67 5.83 -9.31
C TYR A 130 -5.48 5.08 -10.37
N LYS A 131 -6.48 5.72 -10.99
CA LYS A 131 -7.44 5.06 -11.90
C LYS A 131 -6.80 4.29 -13.06
N ASP A 132 -5.67 4.76 -13.57
CA ASP A 132 -4.95 4.15 -14.69
C ASP A 132 -4.23 2.83 -14.32
N ASP A 133 -4.00 2.60 -13.02
CA ASP A 133 -3.43 1.35 -12.51
C ASP A 133 -4.47 0.21 -12.46
N TYR A 134 -5.75 0.53 -12.64
CA TYR A 134 -6.84 -0.42 -12.54
C TYR A 134 -7.56 -0.64 -13.88
N TYR A 135 -7.66 -1.90 -14.29
CA TYR A 135 -8.51 -2.29 -15.41
C TYR A 135 -9.98 -2.31 -14.99
N ARG A 136 -10.84 -1.74 -15.83
CA ARG A 136 -12.29 -1.74 -15.64
C ARG A 136 -12.92 -2.89 -16.41
N MET A 137 -13.46 -3.86 -15.67
CA MET A 137 -14.17 -4.98 -16.29
C MET A 137 -15.55 -4.52 -16.82
N LYS A 138 -15.85 -4.80 -18.09
CA LYS A 138 -17.17 -4.54 -18.68
C LYS A 138 -18.23 -5.44 -18.02
N GLY A 139 -19.37 -4.86 -17.62
CA GLY A 139 -20.58 -5.58 -17.22
C GLY A 139 -20.83 -5.80 -15.72
N LYS A 140 -19.80 -5.94 -14.85
CA LYS A 140 -20.00 -6.22 -13.40
C LYS A 140 -19.08 -5.44 -12.43
N GLY A 141 -18.60 -4.26 -12.83
CA GLY A 141 -18.29 -3.17 -11.90
C GLY A 141 -17.17 -3.40 -10.87
N GLY A 142 -16.05 -4.01 -11.26
CA GLY A 142 -14.84 -4.09 -10.43
C GLY A 142 -13.63 -3.49 -11.12
N LEU A 143 -12.89 -2.64 -10.39
CA LEU A 143 -11.54 -2.18 -10.77
C LEU A 143 -10.53 -3.24 -10.29
N LEU A 144 -9.59 -3.62 -11.16
CA LEU A 144 -8.63 -4.69 -10.88
C LEU A 144 -7.18 -4.24 -11.13
N PRO A 145 -6.26 -4.47 -10.18
CA PRO A 145 -4.86 -4.08 -10.32
C PRO A 145 -4.07 -5.11 -11.15
N VAL A 146 -4.44 -5.28 -12.42
CA VAL A 146 -3.99 -6.38 -13.31
C VAL A 146 -2.48 -6.60 -13.31
N ARG A 147 -1.69 -5.51 -13.25
CA ARG A 147 -0.22 -5.58 -13.30
C ARG A 147 0.40 -6.23 -12.05
N TRP A 148 -0.32 -6.23 -10.92
CA TRP A 148 0.10 -6.83 -9.65
C TRP A 148 -0.56 -8.19 -9.37
N MET A 149 -1.52 -8.61 -10.20
CA MET A 149 -2.27 -9.84 -9.95
C MET A 149 -1.49 -11.08 -10.38
N ALA A 150 -1.53 -12.11 -9.53
CA ALA A 150 -1.00 -13.43 -9.86
C ALA A 150 -1.77 -14.09 -11.02
N PRO A 151 -1.14 -15.01 -11.78
CA PRO A 151 -1.77 -15.67 -12.93
C PRO A 151 -3.08 -16.39 -12.58
N GLU A 152 -3.15 -17.05 -11.42
CA GLU A 152 -4.36 -17.71 -10.91
C GLU A 152 -5.45 -16.71 -10.52
N SER A 153 -5.07 -15.54 -9.98
CA SER A 153 -6.02 -14.46 -9.67
C SER A 153 -6.61 -13.85 -10.94
N LEU A 154 -5.80 -13.71 -11.99
CA LEU A 154 -6.25 -13.24 -13.30
C LEU A 154 -7.20 -14.23 -13.97
N LYS A 155 -6.82 -15.51 -14.01
CA LYS A 155 -7.54 -16.54 -14.76
C LYS A 155 -8.77 -17.06 -14.04
N TYR A 156 -8.66 -17.31 -12.73
CA TYR A 156 -9.67 -18.03 -11.95
C TYR A 156 -10.29 -17.21 -10.81
N ARG A 157 -9.85 -15.95 -10.61
CA ARG A 157 -10.28 -15.12 -9.47
C ARG A 157 -9.96 -15.71 -8.10
N THR A 158 -8.92 -16.54 -8.04
CA THR A 158 -8.42 -17.12 -6.80
C THR A 158 -7.47 -16.14 -6.13
N PHE A 159 -7.74 -15.80 -4.87
CA PHE A 159 -6.91 -14.90 -4.06
C PHE A 159 -6.48 -15.63 -2.79
N THR A 160 -5.17 -15.68 -2.56
CA THR A 160 -4.52 -16.37 -1.44
C THR A 160 -3.31 -15.55 -0.96
N SER A 161 -2.72 -15.95 0.17
CA SER A 161 -1.43 -15.38 0.60
C SER A 161 -0.35 -15.54 -0.49
N GLN A 162 -0.37 -16.62 -1.26
CA GLN A 162 0.59 -16.83 -2.37
C GLN A 162 0.37 -15.84 -3.52
N SER A 163 -0.87 -15.44 -3.78
CA SER A 163 -1.11 -14.36 -4.75
C SER A 163 -0.65 -12.99 -4.24
N ASP A 164 -0.63 -12.77 -2.92
CA ASP A 164 -0.01 -11.57 -2.35
C ASP A 164 1.53 -11.65 -2.41
N VAL A 165 2.12 -12.84 -2.30
CA VAL A 165 3.57 -13.04 -2.53
C VAL A 165 3.96 -12.68 -3.96
N TRP A 166 3.12 -13.02 -4.95
CA TRP A 166 3.32 -12.55 -6.33
C TRP A 166 3.30 -11.02 -6.41
N ALA A 167 2.27 -10.38 -5.83
CA ALA A 167 2.14 -8.94 -5.81
C ALA A 167 3.32 -8.26 -5.09
N PHE A 168 3.84 -8.87 -4.04
CA PHE A 168 5.04 -8.42 -3.34
C PHE A 168 6.29 -8.43 -4.24
N GLY A 169 6.42 -9.43 -5.12
CA GLY A 169 7.48 -9.43 -6.14
C GLY A 169 7.41 -8.22 -7.08
N VAL A 170 6.20 -7.86 -7.51
CA VAL A 170 5.98 -6.65 -8.33
C VAL A 170 6.28 -5.38 -7.52
N LEU A 171 5.93 -5.34 -6.24
CA LEU A 171 6.26 -4.24 -5.33
C LEU A 171 7.77 -4.06 -5.18
N ILE A 172 8.55 -5.13 -5.02
CA ILE A 172 10.02 -5.04 -5.00
C ILE A 172 10.55 -4.43 -6.30
N TRP A 173 9.99 -4.84 -7.44
CA TRP A 173 10.34 -4.26 -8.72
C TRP A 173 10.02 -2.75 -8.76
N GLU A 174 8.87 -2.32 -8.26
CA GLU A 174 8.54 -0.89 -8.13
C GLU A 174 9.57 -0.15 -7.25
N VAL A 175 9.88 -0.67 -6.05
CA VAL A 175 10.80 -0.03 -5.11
C VAL A 175 12.20 0.15 -5.72
N THR A 176 12.68 -0.85 -6.45
CA THR A 176 14.04 -0.86 -7.01
C THR A 176 14.18 -0.14 -8.34
N SER A 177 13.10 0.00 -9.14
CA SER A 177 13.14 0.63 -10.46
C SER A 177 12.74 2.10 -10.49
N LEU A 178 12.04 2.58 -9.46
CA LEU A 178 11.52 3.94 -9.38
C LEU A 178 12.49 4.93 -8.72
N VAL A 179 13.73 4.53 -8.46
CA VAL A 179 14.81 5.42 -8.03
C VAL A 179 15.86 5.43 -9.13
N ASP A 180 16.45 6.59 -9.41
CA ASP A 180 17.47 6.71 -10.44
C ASP A 180 18.69 5.85 -10.09
N ALA A 181 19.07 4.93 -11.00
CA ALA A 181 20.21 4.04 -10.83
C ALA A 181 21.53 4.82 -10.64
N ALA A 182 21.66 6.01 -11.24
CA ALA A 182 22.84 6.86 -11.09
C ALA A 182 23.02 7.34 -9.63
N LEU A 183 21.93 7.50 -8.87
CA LEU A 183 21.98 7.89 -7.47
C LEU A 183 22.41 6.73 -6.55
N LEU A 184 22.18 5.49 -6.98
CA LEU A 184 22.57 4.29 -6.21
C LEU A 184 24.08 4.04 -6.25
N GLU A 185 24.76 4.44 -7.32
CA GLU A 185 26.20 4.25 -7.52
C GLU A 185 27.06 5.30 -6.80
N CYS A 186 26.51 6.48 -6.50
CA CYS A 186 27.24 7.55 -5.81
C CYS A 186 27.49 7.29 -4.31
N GLY A 187 26.92 6.24 -3.72
CA GLY A 187 27.16 5.86 -2.31
C GLY A 187 28.45 5.08 -2.06
N GLY A 188 29.24 4.81 -3.09
CA GLY A 188 30.50 4.06 -3.03
C GLY A 188 31.64 4.79 -3.71
N ARG A 189 32.09 5.91 -3.15
CA ARG A 189 33.44 6.44 -3.33
C ARG A 189 33.79 7.38 -2.17
#